data_AF-A0A1F6SAG3-F1
#
_entry.id   AF-A0A1F6SAG3-F1
#
_cell.length_a   1.000
_cell.length_b   1.000
_cell.length_c   1.000
_cell.angle_alpha   90.00
_cell.angle_beta   90.00
_cell.angle_gamma   90.00
#
_symmetry.space_group_name_H-M   'P 1'
#
loop_
_entity.id
_entity.type
_entity.pdbx_description
1 polymer ?
#
loop_
_entity_poly.entity_id
_entity_poly.type
_entity_poly.pdbx_seq_one_letter_code
_entity_poly.pdbx_strand_id
1 'polypeptide(L)'
;MSKSESHKKAQSKAAGKNGYTEYELKNGQKLDAMSANKKRATEIERNGNFSDAISRLKSSGASQKVLQVPQKDMKRAEQAMEEAGVKGTIKNMSGTKRKSV
;
A
#
# COMPACT_ATOMS: atom_id res chain seq x y z
N MET A 1 -6.68 10.38 15.81
CA MET A 1 -7.45 9.13 15.61
C MET A 1 -6.50 7.94 15.70
N SER A 2 -6.85 6.90 16.45
CA SER A 2 -6.08 5.66 16.50
C SER A 2 -6.38 4.78 15.27
N LYS A 3 -5.37 4.13 14.70
CA LYS A 3 -5.56 3.14 13.63
C LYS A 3 -6.40 1.99 14.17
N SER A 4 -7.43 1.59 13.42
CA SER A 4 -8.26 0.43 13.80
C SER A 4 -7.43 -0.85 13.85
N GLU A 5 -7.79 -1.78 14.73
CA GLU A 5 -7.14 -3.10 14.84
C GLU A 5 -7.15 -3.87 13.51
N SER A 6 -8.23 -3.74 12.75
CA SER A 6 -8.32 -4.33 11.42
C SER A 6 -7.31 -3.76 10.42
N HIS A 7 -6.90 -2.49 10.58
CA HIS A 7 -5.87 -1.87 9.75
C HIS A 7 -4.47 -2.36 10.17
N LYS A 8 -4.18 -2.39 11.47
CA LYS A 8 -2.92 -2.97 12.00
C LYS A 8 -2.73 -4.42 11.56
N LYS A 9 -3.79 -5.24 11.61
CA LYS A 9 -3.78 -6.63 11.13
C LYS A 9 -3.47 -6.71 9.63
N ALA A 10 -4.02 -5.78 8.84
CA ALA A 10 -3.75 -5.74 7.41
C ALA A 10 -2.29 -5.34 7.13
N GLN A 11 -1.72 -4.39 7.88
CA GLN A 11 -0.30 -4.03 7.79
C GLN A 11 0.60 -5.22 8.12
N SER A 12 0.34 -5.91 9.25
CA SER A 12 1.11 -7.09 9.65
C SER A 12 1.03 -8.20 8.59
N LYS A 13 -0.16 -8.47 8.04
CA LYS A 13 -0.35 -9.43 6.95
C LYS A 13 0.39 -9.02 5.67
N ALA A 14 0.40 -7.73 5.35
CA ALA A 14 1.08 -7.19 4.19
C ALA A 14 2.61 -7.27 4.34
N ALA A 15 3.14 -7.02 5.53
CA ALA A 15 4.57 -7.09 5.85
C ALA A 15 5.09 -8.54 5.78
N GLY A 16 4.31 -9.50 6.28
CA GLY A 16 4.70 -10.91 6.38
C GLY A 16 5.55 -11.20 7.61
N LYS A 17 5.99 -12.46 7.78
CA LYS A 17 6.60 -12.99 9.02
C LYS A 17 7.78 -12.17 9.56
N ASN A 18 8.59 -11.59 8.68
CA ASN A 18 9.77 -10.79 9.03
C ASN A 18 9.74 -9.38 8.39
N GLY A 19 8.57 -8.91 7.98
CA GLY A 19 8.44 -7.58 7.41
C GLY A 19 8.34 -6.49 8.48
N TYR A 20 8.43 -5.25 8.04
CA TYR A 20 8.29 -4.07 8.86
C TYR A 20 6.91 -3.46 8.65
N THR A 21 6.19 -3.18 9.73
CA THR A 21 5.01 -2.32 9.71
C THR A 21 5.42 -0.89 10.05
N GLU A 22 4.74 0.11 9.52
CA GLU A 22 5.05 1.53 9.79
C GLU A 22 6.51 1.89 9.49
N TYR A 23 7.01 1.41 8.36
CA TYR A 23 8.40 1.59 7.94
C TYR A 23 8.69 3.05 7.61
N GLU A 24 9.68 3.65 8.29
CA GLU A 24 10.09 5.03 8.04
C GLU A 24 10.84 5.16 6.71
N LEU A 25 10.35 6.07 5.88
CA LEU A 25 10.95 6.48 4.62
C LEU A 25 11.95 7.61 4.84
N LYS A 26 12.89 7.78 3.91
CA LYS A 26 13.94 8.83 3.99
C LYS A 26 13.39 10.26 4.07
N ASN A 27 12.18 10.48 3.58
CA ASN A 27 11.49 11.78 3.61
C ASN A 27 10.68 12.00 4.90
N GLY A 28 10.83 11.14 5.93
CA GLY A 28 10.12 11.24 7.20
C GLY A 28 8.68 10.72 7.17
N GLN A 29 8.18 10.27 6.02
CA GLN A 29 6.87 9.62 5.93
C GLN A 29 6.95 8.16 6.41
N LYS A 30 5.82 7.58 6.81
CA LYS A 30 5.73 6.17 7.23
C LYS A 30 4.93 5.37 6.21
N LEU A 31 5.53 4.28 5.76
CA LEU A 31 4.91 3.31 4.89
C LEU A 31 4.18 2.24 5.71
N ASP A 32 3.00 1.83 5.29
CA ASP A 32 2.18 0.89 6.08
C ASP A 32 2.86 -0.46 6.30
N ALA A 33 3.41 -1.06 5.24
CA ALA A 33 4.10 -2.34 5.34
C ALA A 33 5.20 -2.53 4.30
N MET A 34 6.40 -2.89 4.75
CA MET A 34 7.55 -3.23 3.93
C MET A 34 7.91 -4.70 4.15
N SER A 35 8.11 -5.45 3.08
CA SER A 35 8.60 -6.84 3.17
C SER A 35 10.01 -6.92 3.74
N ALA A 36 10.37 -8.05 4.34
CA ALA A 36 11.70 -8.30 4.94
C ALA A 36 12.89 -7.97 4.00
N ASN A 37 12.76 -8.32 2.72
CA ASN A 37 13.80 -8.07 1.71
C ASN A 37 13.75 -6.66 1.11
N LYS A 38 12.87 -5.77 1.61
CA LYS A 38 12.63 -4.41 1.14
C LYS A 38 12.27 -4.31 -0.36
N LYS A 39 11.88 -5.42 -1.00
CA LYS A 39 11.51 -5.44 -2.43
C LYS A 39 10.04 -5.09 -2.65
N ARG A 40 9.17 -5.34 -1.67
CA ARG A 40 7.73 -5.09 -1.72
C ARG A 40 7.28 -4.08 -0.69
N ALA A 41 6.81 -2.92 -1.15
CA ALA A 41 6.13 -1.92 -0.35
C ALA A 41 4.62 -2.07 -0.51
N THR A 42 3.88 -1.98 0.58
CA THR A 42 2.42 -2.08 0.60
C THR A 42 1.81 -0.93 1.39
N GLU A 43 0.82 -0.27 0.79
CA GLU A 43 -0.02 0.75 1.42
C GLU A 43 -1.48 0.29 1.50
N ILE A 44 -2.19 0.65 2.57
CA ILE A 44 -3.54 0.18 2.83
C ILE A 44 -4.47 1.39 2.98
N GLU A 45 -5.14 1.74 1.89
CA GLU A 45 -6.01 2.91 1.85
C GLU A 45 -7.49 2.49 1.90
N ARG A 46 -8.24 3.00 2.88
CA ARG A 46 -9.64 2.60 3.14
C ARG A 46 -10.65 3.73 2.99
N ASN A 47 -10.19 4.98 3.00
CA ASN A 47 -11.02 6.17 3.03
C ASN A 47 -11.15 6.83 1.65
N GLY A 48 -10.45 6.30 0.65
CA GLY A 48 -10.55 6.76 -0.74
C GLY A 48 -9.60 7.90 -1.09
N ASN A 49 -8.71 8.31 -0.18
CA ASN A 49 -7.65 9.27 -0.48
C ASN A 49 -6.36 8.52 -0.88
N PHE A 50 -6.20 8.25 -2.18
CA PHE A 50 -5.07 7.46 -2.67
C PHE A 50 -3.77 8.25 -2.84
N SER A 51 -3.84 9.59 -2.91
CA SER A 51 -2.70 10.43 -3.28
C SER A 51 -1.52 10.28 -2.32
N ASP A 52 -1.79 10.29 -1.01
CA ASP A 52 -0.76 10.12 0.01
C ASP A 52 -0.14 8.72 -0.01
N ALA A 53 -0.99 7.69 -0.15
CA ALA A 53 -0.55 6.31 -0.25
C ALA A 53 0.34 6.09 -1.49
N ILE A 54 -0.06 6.63 -2.64
CA ILE A 54 0.71 6.53 -3.88
C ILE A 54 2.04 7.28 -3.77
N SER A 55 2.04 8.47 -3.14
CA SER A 55 3.26 9.24 -2.88
C SER A 55 4.25 8.47 -1.99
N ARG A 56 3.78 7.80 -0.94
CA ARG A 56 4.59 6.91 -0.08
C ARG A 56 5.12 5.71 -0.86
N LEU A 57 4.29 5.06 -1.66
CA LEU A 57 4.72 3.95 -2.53
C LEU A 57 5.79 4.39 -3.52
N LYS A 58 5.67 5.57 -4.12
CA LYS A 58 6.67 6.16 -5.01
C LYS A 58 7.98 6.40 -4.29
N SER A 59 7.92 7.00 -3.10
CA SER A 59 9.07 7.32 -2.26
C SER A 59 9.76 6.09 -1.66
N SER A 60 9.06 4.95 -1.59
CA SER A 60 9.60 3.70 -1.05
C SER A 60 10.81 3.14 -1.78
N GLY A 61 10.96 3.46 -3.08
CA GLY A 61 12.00 2.87 -3.94
C GLY A 61 11.85 1.36 -4.16
N ALA A 62 10.78 0.74 -3.66
CA ALA A 62 10.57 -0.69 -3.78
C ALA A 62 10.27 -1.11 -5.24
N SER A 63 10.85 -2.24 -5.65
CA SER A 63 10.62 -2.83 -6.97
C SER A 63 9.16 -3.24 -7.19
N GLN A 64 8.51 -3.73 -6.14
CA GLN A 64 7.10 -4.14 -6.13
C GLN A 64 6.32 -3.18 -5.25
N LYS A 65 5.35 -2.48 -5.82
CA LYS A 65 4.48 -1.55 -5.10
C LYS A 65 3.07 -2.15 -5.07
N VAL A 66 2.48 -2.23 -3.89
CA VAL A 66 1.15 -2.80 -3.71
C VAL A 66 0.25 -1.79 -3.02
N LEU A 67 -0.89 -1.47 -3.63
CA LEU A 67 -1.92 -0.65 -3.03
C LEU A 67 -3.13 -1.52 -2.69
N GLN A 68 -3.43 -1.67 -1.40
CA GLN A 68 -4.54 -2.47 -0.93
C GLN A 68 -5.73 -1.57 -0.58
N VAL A 69 -6.88 -1.81 -1.23
CA VAL A 69 -8.06 -0.94 -1.15
C VAL A 69 -9.36 -1.73 -1.01
N PRO A 70 -10.46 -1.11 -0.53
CA PRO A 70 -11.80 -1.66 -0.67
C PRO A 70 -12.12 -2.02 -2.13
N GLN A 71 -12.87 -3.09 -2.35
CA GLN A 71 -13.16 -3.58 -3.70
C GLN A 71 -13.88 -2.52 -4.56
N LYS A 72 -14.79 -1.74 -3.96
CA LYS A 72 -15.53 -0.65 -4.62
C LYS A 72 -14.60 0.44 -5.19
N ASP A 73 -13.42 0.58 -4.59
CA ASP A 73 -12.50 1.67 -4.86
C ASP A 73 -11.35 1.27 -5.80
N MET A 74 -11.27 -0.01 -6.20
CA MET A 74 -10.18 -0.51 -7.05
C MET A 74 -10.03 0.26 -8.37
N LYS A 75 -11.15 0.64 -9.01
CA LYS A 75 -11.12 1.39 -10.28
C LYS A 75 -10.61 2.83 -10.09
N ARG A 76 -10.96 3.47 -8.98
CA ARG A 76 -10.45 4.81 -8.65
C ARG A 76 -8.96 4.76 -8.28
N ALA A 77 -8.56 3.72 -7.56
CA ALA A 77 -7.15 3.50 -7.22
C ALA A 77 -6.29 3.24 -8.47
N GLU A 78 -6.83 2.54 -9.47
CA GLU A 78 -6.20 2.31 -10.78
C GLU A 78 -5.94 3.63 -11.50
N GLN A 79 -6.98 4.44 -11.68
CA GLN A 79 -6.86 5.77 -12.29
C GLN A 79 -5.86 6.65 -11.54
N ALA A 80 -5.93 6.69 -10.21
CA ALA A 80 -5.00 7.50 -9.41
C ALA A 80 -3.54 7.04 -9.55
N MET A 81 -3.28 5.71 -9.64
CA MET A 81 -1.93 5.19 -9.86
C MET A 81 -1.40 5.50 -11.27
N GLU A 82 -2.27 5.40 -12.28
CA GLU A 82 -1.95 5.77 -13.67
C GLU A 82 -1.62 7.26 -13.79
N GLU A 83 -2.48 8.14 -13.25
CA GLU A 83 -2.28 9.59 -13.24
C GLU A 83 -0.98 10.00 -12.52
N ALA A 84 -0.62 9.30 -11.43
CA ALA A 84 0.62 9.53 -10.71
C ALA A 84 1.87 8.93 -11.37
N GLY A 85 1.71 8.14 -12.44
CA GLY A 85 2.78 7.42 -13.13
C GLY A 85 3.43 6.33 -12.28
N VAL A 86 2.70 5.75 -11.32
CA VAL A 86 3.23 4.75 -10.39
C VAL A 86 2.79 3.36 -10.82
N LYS A 87 3.74 2.58 -11.35
CA LYS A 87 3.52 1.17 -11.66
C LYS A 87 3.43 0.32 -10.40
N GLY A 88 2.53 -0.66 -10.39
CA GLY A 88 2.33 -1.53 -9.23
C GLY A 88 1.17 -2.50 -9.36
N THR A 89 0.78 -3.07 -8.23
CA THR A 89 -0.36 -3.98 -8.12
C THR A 89 -1.40 -3.41 -7.17
N ILE A 90 -2.63 -3.30 -7.64
CA ILE A 90 -3.78 -2.93 -6.81
C ILE A 90 -4.46 -4.22 -6.37
N LYS A 91 -4.73 -4.33 -5.07
CA LYS A 91 -5.31 -5.53 -4.47
C LYS A 91 -6.52 -5.17 -3.62
N ASN A 92 -7.57 -6.00 -3.65
CA ASN A 92 -8.68 -5.78 -2.72
C ASN A 92 -8.31 -6.20 -1.28
N MET A 93 -9.06 -5.72 -0.30
CA MET A 93 -8.85 -6.05 1.12
C MET A 93 -8.81 -7.57 1.42
N SER A 94 -9.64 -8.38 0.75
CA SER A 94 -9.64 -9.85 0.92
C SER A 94 -8.46 -10.53 0.22
N GLY A 95 -7.87 -9.87 -0.76
CA GLY A 95 -6.77 -10.37 -1.57
C GLY A 95 -7.15 -11.32 -2.70
N THR A 96 -8.44 -11.48 -2.97
CA THR A 96 -8.99 -12.33 -4.04
C THR A 96 -8.93 -11.68 -5.42
N LYS A 97 -8.98 -10.35 -5.49
CA LYS A 97 -8.93 -9.59 -6.74
C LYS A 97 -7.67 -8.72 -6.76
N ARG A 98 -7.03 -8.69 -7.93
CA ARG A 98 -5.83 -7.89 -8.19
C ARG A 98 -5.86 -7.33 -9.60
N LYS A 99 -5.25 -6.16 -9.77
CA LYS A 99 -5.01 -5.49 -11.06
C LYS A 99 -3.57 -4.98 -11.09
N SER A 100 -2.96 -4.97 -12.26
CA SER A 100 -1.63 -4.40 -12.47
C SER A 100 -1.77 -3.07 -13.21
N VAL A 101 -0.91 -2.12 -12.84
CA VAL A 101 -0.77 -0.79 -13.45
C VAL A 101 0.68 -0.57 -13.85
#